data_AF-A0A7X8LLP4-F1
#
_entry.id   AF-A0A7X8LLP4-F1
#
_cell.length_a   1.000
_cell.length_b   1.000
_cell.length_c   1.000
_cell.angle_alpha   90.00
_cell.angle_beta   90.00
_cell.angle_gamma   90.00
#
_symmetry.space_group_name_H-M   'P 1'
#
loop_
_entity.id
_entity.type
_entity.pdbx_description
1 polymer ?
#
loop_
_entity_poly.entity_id
_entity_poly.type
_entity_poly.pdbx_seq_one_letter_code
_entity_poly.pdbx_strand_id
1 'polypeptide(L)' 'MIIYIADPMDFLGQEKETKQLWVKLPSGGYLIAERLEMEQYKVVDILSTDPMDYMNEKYYPGAILDVKI' A
#
# COMPACT_ATOMS: atom_id res chain seq x y z
N MET A 1 28.70 25.74 -2.21
CA MET A 1 27.76 24.65 -1.89
C MET A 1 26.55 24.85 -2.76
N ILE A 2 26.24 23.92 -3.66
CA ILE A 2 25.05 24.02 -4.51
C ILE A 2 23.94 23.24 -3.80
N ILE A 3 22.83 23.92 -3.50
CA ILE A 3 21.65 23.30 -2.91
C ILE A 3 20.71 22.99 -4.07
N TYR A 4 20.47 21.70 -4.31
CA TYR A 4 19.49 21.26 -5.28
C TYR A 4 18.15 21.07 -4.56
N ILE A 5 17.15 21.85 -4.94
CA ILE A 5 15.77 21.74 -4.47
C ILE A 5 14.95 21.15 -5.61
N ALA A 6 14.24 20.06 -5.32
CA ALA A 6 13.37 19.40 -6.30
C ALA A 6 12.29 20.37 -6.77
N ASP A 7 12.01 20.38 -8.08
CA ASP A 7 10.98 21.24 -8.66
C ASP A 7 9.60 20.73 -8.19
N PRO A 8 8.74 21.57 -7.59
CA PRO A 8 7.38 21.17 -7.21
C PRO A 8 6.58 20.55 -8.36
N MET A 9 6.90 20.92 -9.61
CA MET A 9 6.25 20.39 -10.80
C MET A 9 6.58 18.92 -11.08
N ASP A 10 7.71 18.39 -10.58
CA ASP A 10 8.07 16.98 -10.73
C ASP A 10 7.09 16.04 -9.97
N PHE A 11 6.32 16.58 -9.03
CA PHE A 11 5.31 15.83 -8.27
C PHE A 11 3.95 15.77 -8.97
N LEU A 12 3.66 16.67 -9.91
CA LEU A 12 2.33 16.77 -10.56
C LEU A 12 2.04 15.64 -11.57
N GLY A 13 3.03 14.82 -11.93
CA GLY A 13 2.88 13.73 -12.89
C GLY A 13 2.86 12.32 -12.29
N GLN A 14 2.96 12.17 -10.97
CA GLN A 14 3.03 10.86 -10.30
C GLN A 14 1.68 10.35 -9.78
N GLU A 15 0.57 10.96 -10.17
CA GLU A 15 -0.74 10.33 -10.05
C GLU A 15 -0.88 9.25 -11.12
N LYS A 16 -0.07 8.19 -11.04
CA LYS A 16 -0.53 6.92 -11.57
C LYS A 16 -1.79 6.62 -10.76
N GLU A 17 -2.93 6.46 -11.42
CA GLU A 17 -4.11 5.84 -10.83
C GLU A 17 -3.75 4.40 -10.45
N THR A 18 -2.96 4.23 -9.40
CA THR A 18 -2.68 2.90 -8.89
C THR A 18 -3.95 2.46 -8.20
N LYS A 19 -4.61 1.48 -8.83
CA LYS A 19 -5.85 0.90 -8.34
C LYS A 19 -5.60 0.32 -6.96
N GLN A 20 -5.98 1.09 -5.93
CA GLN A 20 -5.97 0.65 -4.56
C GLN A 20 -7.13 -0.33 -4.34
N LEU A 21 -6.81 -1.44 -3.70
CA LEU A 21 -7.74 -2.48 -3.28
C LEU A 21 -7.90 -2.39 -1.77
N TRP A 22 -9.15 -2.40 -1.33
CA TRP A 22 -9.51 -2.44 0.09
C TRP A 22 -9.96 -3.86 0.41
N VAL A 23 -9.15 -4.58 1.19
CA VAL A 23 -9.44 -5.96 1.60
C VAL A 23 -9.95 -5.92 3.03
N LYS A 24 -11.13 -6.50 3.27
CA LYS A 24 -11.71 -6.58 4.61
C LYS A 24 -10.99 -7.65 5.42
N LEU A 25 -10.48 -7.28 6.60
CA LEU A 25 -9.84 -8.20 7.54
C LEU A 25 -10.89 -8.92 8.40
N PRO A 26 -10.60 -10.13 8.90
CA PRO A 26 -11.52 -10.88 9.78
C PRO A 26 -11.89 -10.14 11.08
N SER A 27 -10.98 -9.31 11.58
CA SER A 27 -11.16 -8.41 12.73
C SER A 27 -12.18 -7.29 12.48
N GLY A 28 -12.53 -7.03 11.22
CA GLY A 28 -13.40 -5.92 10.80
C GLY A 28 -12.65 -4.70 10.27
N GLY A 29 -11.32 -4.68 10.33
CA GLY A 29 -10.47 -3.65 9.71
C GLY A 29 -10.36 -3.76 8.19
N TYR A 30 -9.58 -2.87 7.59
CA TYR A 30 -9.27 -2.82 6.17
C TYR A 30 -7.76 -2.85 5.94
N LEU A 31 -7.34 -3.67 4.99
CA LEU A 31 -6.00 -3.67 4.43
C LEU A 31 -6.05 -2.94 3.09
N ILE A 32 -5.22 -1.91 2.95
CA ILE A 32 -5.10 -1.12 1.73
C ILE A 32 -3.90 -1.63 0.98
N ALA A 33 -4.12 -2.13 -0.24
CA ALA A 33 -3.06 -2.66 -1.10
C ALA A 33 -3.13 -2.08 -2.51
N GLU A 34 -1.99 -2.00 -3.17
CA GLU A 34 -1.82 -1.46 -4.51
C GLU A 34 -1.54 -2.60 -5.49
N ARG A 35 -2.26 -2.65 -6.61
CA ARG A 35 -2.05 -3.66 -7.65
C ARG A 35 -0.71 -3.47 -8.36
N LEU A 36 0.05 -4.55 -8.48
CA LEU A 36 1.26 -4.67 -9.31
C LEU A 36 0.95 -5.36 -10.65
N GLU A 37 1.93 -5.37 -11.57
CA GLU A 37 1.77 -5.80 -12.97
C GLU A 37 1.39 -7.30 -13.16
N MET A 38 1.55 -8.14 -12.13
CA MET A 38 1.43 -9.61 -12.23
C MET A 38 0.44 -10.23 -11.21
N GLU A 39 -0.74 -9.62 -11.00
CA GLU A 39 -1.74 -10.08 -9.99
C GLU A 39 -1.24 -10.11 -8.55
N GLN A 40 -0.08 -9.51 -8.31
CA GLN A 40 0.46 -9.28 -7.00
C GLN A 40 -0.07 -7.95 -6.46
N TYR A 41 -0.20 -7.86 -5.15
CA TYR A 41 -0.62 -6.65 -4.48
C TYR A 41 0.42 -6.29 -3.43
N LYS A 42 0.85 -5.04 -3.43
CA LYS A 42 1.75 -4.52 -2.40
C LYS A 42 0.91 -3.84 -1.33
N VAL A 43 1.06 -4.24 -0.08
CA VAL A 43 0.38 -3.56 1.02
C VAL A 43 0.91 -2.13 1.14
N VAL A 44 0.00 -1.17 1.23
CA VAL A 44 0.30 0.25 1.43
C VAL A 44 0.04 0.62 2.89
N ASP A 45 -1.09 0.18 3.45
CA ASP A 45 -1.49 0.57 4.81
C ASP A 45 -2.49 -0.42 5.44
N ILE A 46 -2.65 -0.36 6.76
CA ILE A 46 -3.65 -1.09 7.55
C ILE A 46 -4.50 -0.08 8.33
N LEU A 47 -5.82 -0.16 8.17
CA LEU A 47 -6.80 0.55 8.98
C LEU A 47 -7.59 -0.44 9.83
N SER A 48 -7.15 -0.72 11.05
CA SER A 48 -7.83 -1.64 11.97
C SER A 48 -7.91 -1.07 13.38
N THR A 49 -8.91 -1.52 14.14
CA THR A 49 -9.01 -1.27 15.58
C THR A 49 -8.45 -2.44 16.40
N ASP A 50 -8.06 -3.54 15.76
CA ASP A 50 -7.43 -4.70 16.40
C ASP A 50 -5.90 -4.59 16.28
N PRO A 51 -5.16 -4.46 17.40
CA PRO A 51 -3.69 -4.42 17.39
C PRO A 51 -3.04 -5.66 16.76
N MET A 52 -3.71 -6.81 16.79
CA MET A 52 -3.16 -8.05 16.26
C MET A 52 -2.96 -7.99 14.74
N ASP A 53 -3.77 -7.19 14.03
CA ASP A 53 -3.61 -6.99 12.58
C ASP A 53 -2.30 -6.28 12.25
N TYR A 54 -1.91 -5.29 13.07
CA TYR A 54 -0.64 -4.57 12.93
C TYR A 54 0.57 -5.40 13.35
N MET A 55 0.35 -6.52 14.06
CA MET A 55 1.41 -7.45 14.45
C MET A 55 1.62 -8.57 13.41
N ASN A 56 0.72 -8.70 12.44
CA ASN A 56 0.84 -9.72 11.39
C ASN A 56 1.78 -9.25 10.29
N GLU A 57 2.95 -9.88 10.20
CA GLU A 57 3.99 -9.57 9.21
C GLU A 57 3.48 -9.58 7.76
N LYS A 58 2.45 -10.39 7.45
CA LYS A 58 1.87 -10.45 6.09
C LYS A 58 1.14 -9.16 5.70
N TYR A 59 0.73 -8.36 6.67
CA TYR A 59 0.00 -7.11 6.47
C TYR A 59 0.91 -5.89 6.58
N TYR A 60 2.21 -6.07 6.78
CA TYR A 60 3.11 -4.93 6.91
C TYR A 60 3.16 -4.13 5.61
N PRO A 61 3.20 -2.79 5.68
CA PRO A 61 3.44 -1.95 4.51
C PRO A 61 4.67 -2.41 3.73
N GLY A 62 4.51 -2.59 2.42
CA GLY A 62 5.52 -3.14 1.52
C GLY A 62 5.49 -4.66 1.34
N ALA A 63 4.72 -5.40 2.14
CA ALA A 63 4.54 -6.83 1.94
C ALA A 63 3.85 -7.10 0.58
N ILE A 64 4.30 -8.16 -0.11
CA ILE A 64 3.71 -8.58 -1.38
C ILE A 64 2.75 -9.74 -1.11
N LEU A 65 1.51 -9.57 -1.55
CA LEU A 65 0.45 -10.56 -1.47
C LEU A 65 0.24 -11.15 -2.86
N ASP A 66 0.43 -12.47 -2.97
CA ASP A 66 0.05 -13.22 -4.15
C ASP A 66 -1.41 -13.67 -4.00
N VAL A 67 -2.26 -13.29 -4.97
CA VAL A 67 -3.60 -13.88 -5.07
C VAL A 67 -3.45 -15.25 -5.71
N LYS A 68 -3.30 -16.31 -4.90
CA LYS A 68 -3.53 -17.67 -5.39
C LYS A 68 -5.04 -17.88 -5.52
N ILE A 69 -5.51 -17.91 -6.76
CA ILE A 69 -6.85 -18.41 -7.14
C ILE A 69 -6.89 -19.92 -6.90
#